data_AF-A0A261VZS5-F1
#
_entry.id   AF-A0A261VZS5-F1
#
_cell.length_a   1.000
_cell.length_b   1.000
_cell.length_c   1.000
_cell.angle_alpha   90.00
_cell.angle_beta   90.00
_cell.angle_gamma   90.00
#
_symmetry.space_group_name_H-M   'P 1'
#
loop_
_entity.id
_entity.type
_entity.pdbx_description
1 polymer ?
#
loop_
_entity_poly.entity_id
_entity_poly.type
_entity_poly.pdbx_seq_one_letter_code
_entity_poly.pdbx_strand_id
1 'polypeptide(L)'
;MKRYTLTLAGVVLAAAGCAAQAQNLAAGKAVYDKFNCASCHGADAKTAVDPSYPILAGQHADYLRQALHSYKRGAAGAPASSNVRKNPIMGAFAAQLSDQDIAHVAEWLAAQPSDLGVRK
;
A
#
# COMPACT_ATOMS: atom_id res chain seq x y z
N MET A 1 46.08 -1.34 30.26
CA MET A 1 44.77 -1.58 30.91
C MET A 1 43.70 -0.86 30.11
N LYS A 2 42.95 -1.60 29.28
CA LYS A 2 41.97 -1.09 28.32
C LYS A 2 40.60 -0.97 29.00
N ARG A 3 40.02 0.23 29.01
CA ARG A 3 38.60 0.46 29.32
C ARG A 3 37.88 0.80 28.03
N TYR A 4 37.24 -0.20 27.43
CA TYR A 4 36.31 0.00 26.32
C TYR A 4 34.90 0.19 26.90
N THR A 5 34.48 1.43 27.07
CA THR A 5 33.08 1.79 27.39
C THR A 5 32.50 2.51 26.18
N LEU A 6 31.95 1.78 25.21
CA LEU A 6 31.23 2.37 24.08
C LEU A 6 30.42 1.33 23.29
N THR A 7 29.35 0.77 23.87
CA THR A 7 28.40 -0.11 23.12
C THR A 7 26.95 -0.09 23.64
N LEU A 8 26.43 1.04 24.13
CA LEU A 8 25.01 1.12 24.56
C LEU A 8 24.09 1.96 23.65
N ALA A 9 24.62 2.71 22.67
CA ALA A 9 23.81 3.57 21.81
C ALA A 9 23.16 2.84 20.60
N GLY A 10 23.64 1.66 20.21
CA GLY A 10 23.20 0.98 18.99
C GLY A 10 21.87 0.21 19.09
N VAL A 11 21.46 -0.19 20.29
CA VAL A 11 20.28 -1.07 20.49
C VAL A 11 18.95 -0.29 20.46
N VAL A 12 18.95 0.99 20.84
CA VAL A 12 17.73 1.80 20.92
C VAL A 12 17.18 2.20 19.54
N LEU A 13 18.04 2.35 18.53
CA LEU A 13 17.63 2.83 17.20
C LEU A 13 16.87 1.77 16.37
N ALA A 14 17.17 0.49 16.56
CA ALA A 14 16.55 -0.60 15.80
C ALA A 14 15.09 -0.88 16.24
N ALA A 15 14.77 -0.70 17.52
CA ALA A 15 13.43 -0.95 18.05
C ALA A 15 12.39 0.06 17.54
N ALA A 16 12.77 1.33 17.37
CA ALA A 16 11.88 2.38 16.91
C ALA A 16 11.41 2.18 15.45
N GLY A 17 12.28 1.66 14.58
CA GLY A 17 11.94 1.40 13.17
C GLY A 17 10.87 0.31 12.98
N CYS A 18 10.93 -0.75 13.77
CA CYS A 18 9.98 -1.86 13.69
C CYS A 18 8.57 -1.42 14.14
N ALA A 19 8.49 -0.63 15.22
CA ALA A 19 7.22 -0.07 15.70
C ALA A 19 6.58 0.87 14.66
N ALA A 20 7.36 1.75 14.03
CA ALA A 20 6.87 2.65 12.99
C ALA A 20 6.37 1.89 11.76
N GLN A 21 7.08 0.83 11.33
CA GLN A 21 6.65 -0.01 10.21
C GLN A 21 5.36 -0.77 10.53
N ALA A 22 5.25 -1.36 11.72
CA ALA A 22 4.02 -2.03 12.15
C ALA A 22 2.82 -1.07 12.19
N GLN A 23 3.02 0.17 12.66
CA GLN A 23 2.00 1.22 12.64
C GLN A 23 1.55 1.58 11.22
N ASN A 24 2.48 1.69 10.27
CA ASN A 24 2.16 1.97 8.88
C ASN A 24 1.32 0.85 8.22
N LEU A 25 1.64 -0.41 8.53
CA LEU A 25 0.87 -1.56 8.03
C LEU A 25 -0.53 -1.60 8.66
N ALA A 26 -0.66 -1.29 9.95
CA ALA A 26 -1.95 -1.19 10.62
C ALA A 26 -2.81 -0.06 10.03
N ALA A 27 -2.21 1.11 9.75
CA ALA A 27 -2.87 2.21 9.06
C ALA A 27 -3.32 1.80 7.65
N GLY A 28 -2.49 1.07 6.91
CA GLY A 28 -2.83 0.58 5.57
C GLY A 28 -4.01 -0.39 5.56
N LYS A 29 -4.06 -1.31 6.53
CA LYS A 29 -5.23 -2.16 6.74
C LYS A 29 -6.48 -1.34 7.06
N ALA A 30 -6.36 -0.34 7.94
CA ALA A 30 -7.48 0.50 8.31
C ALA A 30 -8.03 1.29 7.10
N VAL A 31 -7.18 1.75 6.18
CA VAL A 31 -7.61 2.33 4.90
C VAL A 31 -8.36 1.30 4.06
N TYR A 32 -7.82 0.10 3.91
CA TYR A 32 -8.44 -0.99 3.13
C TYR A 32 -9.85 -1.33 3.63
N ASP A 33 -10.02 -1.40 4.95
CA ASP A 33 -11.31 -1.65 5.60
C ASP A 33 -12.26 -0.44 5.45
N LYS A 34 -11.78 0.78 5.75
CA LYS A 34 -12.57 2.03 5.74
C LYS A 34 -13.19 2.31 4.38
N PHE A 35 -12.45 2.10 3.30
CA PHE A 35 -12.92 2.36 1.94
C PHE A 35 -13.53 1.12 1.27
N ASN A 36 -13.79 0.06 2.05
CA ASN A 36 -14.46 -1.15 1.61
C ASN A 36 -13.80 -1.82 0.38
N CYS A 37 -12.46 -1.76 0.31
CA CYS A 37 -11.69 -2.31 -0.81
C CYS A 37 -11.91 -3.83 -0.98
N ALA A 38 -12.12 -4.52 0.16
CA ALA A 38 -12.38 -5.95 0.23
C ALA A 38 -13.64 -6.40 -0.54
N SER A 39 -14.61 -5.50 -0.75
CA SER A 39 -15.86 -5.82 -1.45
C SER A 39 -15.67 -6.27 -2.89
N CYS A 40 -14.55 -5.89 -3.52
CA CYS A 40 -14.17 -6.34 -4.86
C CYS A 40 -12.88 -7.17 -4.83
N HIS A 41 -11.86 -6.69 -4.09
CA HIS A 41 -10.52 -7.26 -4.13
C HIS A 41 -10.29 -8.41 -3.13
N GLY A 42 -11.29 -8.76 -2.32
CA GLY A 42 -11.23 -9.84 -1.34
C GLY A 42 -10.65 -9.41 0.00
N ALA A 43 -11.01 -10.10 1.09
CA ALA A 43 -10.55 -9.74 2.44
C ALA A 43 -9.02 -9.86 2.63
N ASP A 44 -8.39 -10.78 1.90
CA ASP A 44 -6.94 -11.03 1.90
C ASP A 44 -6.21 -10.26 0.77
N ALA A 45 -6.94 -9.49 -0.04
CA ALA A 45 -6.47 -8.85 -1.27
C ALA A 45 -5.86 -9.82 -2.32
N LYS A 46 -5.94 -11.13 -2.09
CA LYS A 46 -5.41 -12.20 -2.91
C LYS A 46 -6.51 -12.92 -3.68
N THR A 47 -7.65 -13.14 -3.02
CA THR A 47 -8.80 -13.88 -3.53
C THR A 47 -9.94 -12.91 -3.77
N ALA A 48 -9.98 -12.33 -4.97
CA ALA A 48 -11.02 -11.39 -5.34
C ALA A 48 -12.43 -12.04 -5.36
N VAL A 49 -13.46 -11.22 -5.15
CA VAL A 49 -14.86 -11.68 -5.13
C VAL A 49 -15.33 -12.13 -6.52
N ASP A 50 -14.74 -11.55 -7.56
CA ASP A 50 -14.90 -11.95 -8.96
C ASP A 50 -13.51 -12.03 -9.64
N PRO A 51 -13.25 -13.03 -10.50
CA PRO A 51 -11.95 -13.19 -11.18
C PRO A 51 -11.52 -12.03 -12.08
N SER A 52 -12.44 -11.15 -12.48
CA SER A 52 -12.14 -9.94 -13.27
C SER A 52 -11.51 -8.82 -12.44
N TYR A 53 -11.63 -8.85 -11.11
CA TYR A 53 -10.95 -7.90 -10.23
C TYR A 53 -9.49 -8.32 -10.01
N PRO A 54 -8.53 -7.38 -10.10
CA PRO A 54 -7.13 -7.72 -9.99
C PRO A 54 -6.77 -8.13 -8.56
N ILE A 55 -5.87 -9.10 -8.47
CA ILE A 55 -5.12 -9.47 -7.26
C ILE A 55 -4.22 -8.30 -6.87
N LEU A 56 -4.29 -7.86 -5.61
CA LEU A 56 -3.49 -6.75 -5.09
C LEU A 56 -2.45 -7.20 -4.07
N ALA A 57 -2.67 -8.33 -3.39
CA ALA A 57 -1.75 -8.88 -2.41
C ALA A 57 -0.37 -9.14 -3.04
N GLY A 58 0.69 -8.70 -2.35
CA GLY A 58 2.08 -8.88 -2.75
C GLY A 58 2.52 -8.02 -3.94
N GLN A 59 1.66 -7.17 -4.50
CA GLN A 59 2.04 -6.25 -5.56
C GLN A 59 2.98 -5.17 -5.02
N HIS A 60 3.93 -4.70 -5.83
CA HIS A 60 4.90 -3.70 -5.38
C HIS A 60 4.23 -2.38 -4.96
N ALA A 61 4.63 -1.85 -3.81
CA ALA A 61 4.00 -0.67 -3.22
C ALA A 61 4.12 0.57 -4.11
N ASP A 62 5.22 0.75 -4.83
CA ASP A 62 5.42 1.82 -5.80
C ASP A 62 4.45 1.73 -6.99
N TYR A 63 4.24 0.53 -7.52
CA TYR A 63 3.23 0.27 -8.55
C TYR A 63 1.83 0.61 -8.06
N LEU A 64 1.46 0.15 -6.85
CA LEU A 64 0.15 0.40 -6.27
C LEU A 64 -0.11 1.89 -6.04
N ARG A 65 0.88 2.61 -5.49
CA ARG A 65 0.81 4.08 -5.35
C ARG A 65 0.61 4.75 -6.70
N GLN A 66 1.43 4.39 -7.69
CA GLN A 66 1.32 4.96 -9.03
C GLN A 66 -0.05 4.68 -9.65
N ALA A 67 -0.58 3.46 -9.53
CA ALA A 67 -1.88 3.10 -10.06
C ALA A 67 -3.01 3.92 -9.41
N LEU A 68 -3.03 4.05 -8.08
CA LEU A 68 -4.02 4.84 -7.34
C LEU A 68 -3.97 6.32 -7.74
N HIS A 69 -2.76 6.90 -7.83
CA HIS A 69 -2.61 8.28 -8.34
C HIS A 69 -3.05 8.42 -9.81
N SER A 70 -2.78 7.43 -10.67
CA SER A 70 -3.26 7.42 -12.05
C SER A 70 -4.78 7.37 -12.15
N TYR A 71 -5.47 6.63 -11.27
CA TYR A 71 -6.94 6.65 -11.18
C TYR A 71 -7.45 8.00 -10.68
N LYS A 72 -6.82 8.59 -9.65
CA LYS A 72 -7.17 9.92 -9.13
C LYS A 72 -7.03 11.02 -10.18
N ARG A 73 -5.94 11.01 -10.96
CA ARG A 73 -5.75 11.92 -12.11
C ARG A 73 -6.81 11.69 -13.20
N GLY A 74 -7.12 10.43 -13.49
CA GLY A 74 -8.17 10.07 -14.45
C GLY A 74 -9.55 10.56 -14.03
N ALA A 75 -9.89 10.41 -12.76
CA ALA A 75 -11.14 10.91 -12.17
C ALA A 75 -11.23 12.44 -12.18
N ALA A 76 -10.10 13.13 -11.99
CA ALA A 76 -10.01 14.60 -12.06
C ALA A 76 -10.03 15.16 -13.49
N GLY A 77 -10.13 14.32 -14.53
CA GLY A 77 -10.18 14.77 -15.92
C GLY A 77 -8.83 15.22 -16.48
N ALA A 78 -7.71 14.80 -15.87
CA ALA A 78 -6.37 15.13 -16.38
C ALA A 78 -6.17 14.58 -17.82
N PRO A 79 -5.35 15.26 -18.65
CA PRO A 79 -5.12 14.84 -20.01
C PRO A 79 -4.44 13.47 -20.08
N ALA A 80 -4.63 12.74 -21.18
CA ALA A 80 -4.06 11.40 -21.36
C ALA A 80 -2.52 11.38 -21.27
N SER A 81 -1.86 12.50 -21.60
CA SER A 81 -0.41 12.70 -21.45
C SER A 81 0.08 12.62 -20.00
N SER A 82 -0.80 12.72 -19.00
CA SER A 82 -0.47 12.66 -17.58
C SER A 82 -0.51 11.23 -17.00
N ASN A 83 -0.38 10.19 -17.83
CA ASN A 83 -0.42 8.78 -17.39
C ASN A 83 -1.65 8.47 -16.51
N VAL A 84 -2.84 8.62 -17.09
CA VAL A 84 -4.11 8.43 -16.39
C VAL A 84 -4.63 7.00 -16.57
N ARG A 85 -5.38 6.52 -15.57
CA ARG A 85 -6.20 5.31 -15.72
C ARG A 85 -7.67 5.70 -15.66
N LYS A 86 -8.40 5.49 -16.76
CA LYS A 86 -9.83 5.78 -16.85
C LYS A 86 -10.64 4.53 -16.51
N ASN A 87 -11.06 4.43 -15.26
CA ASN A 87 -12.05 3.46 -14.80
C ASN A 87 -12.99 4.20 -13.84
N PRO A 88 -14.30 4.29 -14.11
CA PRO A 88 -15.22 5.09 -13.31
C PRO A 88 -15.35 4.57 -11.87
N ILE A 89 -15.27 3.26 -11.66
CA ILE A 89 -15.37 2.62 -10.34
C ILE A 89 -14.12 2.99 -9.52
N MET A 90 -12.94 2.55 -9.96
CA MET A 90 -11.69 2.82 -9.23
C MET A 90 -11.34 4.30 -9.17
N GLY A 91 -11.76 5.10 -10.16
CA GLY A 91 -11.65 6.55 -10.12
C GLY A 91 -12.42 7.16 -8.96
N ALA A 92 -13.66 6.72 -8.72
CA ALA A 92 -14.47 7.18 -7.59
C ALA A 92 -13.84 6.83 -6.24
N PHE A 93 -13.34 5.60 -6.07
CA PHE A 93 -12.64 5.19 -4.84
C PHE A 93 -11.32 5.95 -4.65
N ALA A 94 -10.49 6.05 -5.69
CA ALA A 94 -9.18 6.72 -5.61
C ALA A 94 -9.30 8.23 -5.35
N ALA A 95 -10.39 8.87 -5.78
CA ALA A 95 -10.66 10.28 -5.50
C ALA A 95 -10.87 10.57 -4.01
N GLN A 96 -11.32 9.58 -3.23
CA GLN A 96 -11.56 9.73 -1.79
C GLN A 96 -10.29 9.58 -0.94
N LEU A 97 -9.23 8.99 -1.49
CA LEU A 97 -8.00 8.71 -0.78
C LEU A 97 -7.10 9.96 -0.70
N SER A 98 -6.60 10.27 0.49
CA SER A 98 -5.46 11.18 0.64
C SER A 98 -4.17 10.51 0.14
N ASP A 99 -3.12 11.30 -0.08
CA ASP A 99 -1.82 10.75 -0.50
C ASP A 99 -1.21 9.86 0.61
N GLN A 100 -1.51 10.18 1.87
CA GLN A 100 -1.14 9.34 3.01
C GLN A 100 -1.92 8.02 3.03
N ASP A 101 -3.22 8.03 2.73
CA ASP A 101 -4.01 6.80 2.59
C ASP A 101 -3.43 5.90 1.49
N ILE A 102 -3.09 6.50 0.33
CA ILE A 102 -2.47 5.80 -0.81
C ILE A 102 -1.14 5.16 -0.40
N ALA A 103 -0.30 5.89 0.31
CA ALA A 103 0.98 5.36 0.80
C ALA A 103 0.75 4.17 1.76
N HIS A 104 -0.10 4.33 2.77
CA HIS A 104 -0.34 3.29 3.76
C HIS A 104 -0.97 2.03 3.16
N VAL A 105 -2.02 2.17 2.35
CA VAL A 105 -2.69 0.99 1.75
C VAL A 105 -1.78 0.25 0.78
N ALA A 106 -0.94 0.96 0.03
CA ALA A 106 0.02 0.35 -0.88
C ALA A 106 1.09 -0.47 -0.14
N GLU A 107 1.63 0.05 0.96
CA GLU A 107 2.59 -0.67 1.80
C GLU A 107 1.95 -1.92 2.45
N TRP A 108 0.72 -1.80 2.95
CA TRP A 108 0.01 -2.94 3.51
C TRP A 108 -0.28 -4.02 2.46
N LEU A 109 -0.78 -3.65 1.29
CA LEU A 109 -1.05 -4.57 0.17
C LEU A 109 0.23 -5.29 -0.28
N ALA A 110 1.35 -4.58 -0.39
CA ALA A 110 2.63 -5.13 -0.77
C ALA A 110 3.16 -6.16 0.25
N ALA A 111 2.82 -6.00 1.53
CA ALA A 111 3.19 -6.94 2.58
C ALA A 111 2.30 -8.21 2.64
N GLN A 112 1.21 -8.26 1.87
CA GLN A 112 0.32 -9.43 1.88
C GLN A 112 0.93 -10.63 1.13
N PRO A 113 0.71 -11.86 1.61
CA PRO A 113 1.27 -13.06 0.99
C PRO A 113 0.62 -13.37 -0.37
N SER A 114 1.41 -13.45 -1.43
CA SER A 114 0.95 -13.73 -2.79
C SER A 114 2.12 -14.06 -3.72
N ASP A 115 1.83 -14.74 -4.81
CA ASP A 115 2.81 -15.08 -5.86
C ASP A 115 3.36 -13.83 -6.57
N LEU A 116 2.68 -12.68 -6.47
CA LEU A 116 3.16 -11.41 -7.00
C LEU A 116 4.38 -10.85 -6.24
N GLY A 117 4.49 -11.16 -4.94
CA GLY A 117 5.55 -10.66 -4.07
C GLY A 117 6.78 -11.56 -4.00
N VAL A 118 6.72 -12.76 -4.60
CA VAL A 118 7.82 -13.73 -4.53
C VAL A 118 8.93 -13.30 -5.49
N ARG A 119 10.00 -12.73 -4.93
CA ARG A 119 11.30 -12.71 -5.60
C ARG A 119 11.78 -14.17 -5.68
N LYS A 120 11.71 -14.77 -6.87
CA LYS A 120 12.47 -16.00 -7.16
C LYS A 120 13.97 -15.72 -7.09
#